data_AF-A0A8T5AWJ2-F1
#
_entry.id   AF-A0A8T5AWJ2-F1
#
_cell.length_a   1.000
_cell.length_b   1.000
_cell.length_c   1.000
_cell.angle_alpha   90.00
_cell.angle_beta   90.00
_cell.angle_gamma   90.00
#
_symmetry.space_group_name_H-M   'P 1'
#
loop_
_entity.id
_entity.type
_entity.pdbx_description
1 polymer ?
#
loop_
_entity_poly.entity_id
_entity_poly.type
_entity_poly.pdbx_seq_one_letter_code
_entity_poly.pdbx_strand_id
1 'polypeptide(L)'
;MEVAVPATKTYITQLMTVFMLSIEMVASKGYTKNIEILREKLYDVPNIIEEIFRLNREIIRESAKRYSNKNLIFVLGSGPNYATALEAALKLKETCMVFAEGFAAREFLHGPIRLVDERTLMILIAPSDEISDYVSLGRSFKSFGAGVLSILEKTGESDIL
;
A
#
# COMPACT_ATOMS: atom_id res chain seq x y z
N MET A 1 24.30 -1.52 -6.63
CA MET A 1 23.75 -0.44 -7.48
C MET A 1 22.32 -0.82 -7.85
N GLU A 2 21.42 0.14 -7.79
CA GLU A 2 20.07 -0.02 -8.35
C GLU A 2 20.19 0.01 -9.88
N VAL A 3 19.77 -1.07 -10.55
CA VAL A 3 19.92 -1.25 -12.01
C VAL A 3 18.64 -0.82 -12.75
N ALA A 4 17.52 -0.74 -12.03
CA ALA A 4 16.22 -0.38 -12.59
C ALA A 4 15.90 1.11 -12.31
N VAL A 5 15.29 1.79 -13.28
CA VAL A 5 14.86 3.20 -13.18
C VAL A 5 13.91 3.45 -12.00
N PRO A 6 12.97 2.54 -11.68
CA PRO A 6 12.11 2.71 -10.51
C PRO A 6 12.83 2.30 -9.23
N ALA A 7 13.01 3.26 -8.31
CA ALA A 7 13.56 3.00 -6.99
C ALA A 7 12.60 2.09 -6.19
N THR A 8 13.03 0.87 -5.88
CA THR A 8 12.20 -0.11 -5.13
C THR A 8 12.91 -0.58 -3.87
N LYS A 9 14.18 -0.96 -3.97
CA LYS A 9 15.00 -1.33 -2.82
C LYS A 9 15.30 -0.11 -1.96
N THR A 10 15.64 1.00 -2.60
CA THR A 10 15.99 2.25 -1.93
C THR A 10 14.85 2.76 -1.04
N TYR A 11 13.60 2.73 -1.53
CA TYR A 11 12.42 3.11 -0.74
C TYR A 11 12.29 2.29 0.54
N ILE A 12 12.36 0.96 0.43
CA ILE A 12 12.25 0.05 1.59
C ILE A 12 13.41 0.29 2.57
N THR A 13 14.64 0.42 2.07
CA THR A 13 15.81 0.69 2.93
C THR A 13 15.69 2.03 3.66
N GLN A 14 15.17 3.07 3.00
CA GLN A 14 14.92 4.37 3.63
C GLN A 14 13.88 4.26 4.74
N LEU A 15 12.75 3.58 4.50
CA LEU A 15 11.75 3.33 5.53
C LEU A 15 12.35 2.58 6.73
N MET A 16 13.05 1.47 6.48
CA MET A 16 13.70 0.69 7.54
C MET A 16 14.66 1.55 8.35
N THR A 17 15.45 2.40 7.69
CA THR A 17 16.41 3.31 8.34
C THR A 17 15.69 4.31 9.25
N VAL A 18 14.60 4.92 8.78
CA VAL A 18 13.81 5.86 9.58
C VAL A 18 13.17 5.16 10.78
N PHE A 19 12.65 3.95 10.62
CA PHE A 19 12.10 3.16 11.73
C PHE A 19 13.18 2.76 12.75
N MET A 20 14.34 2.29 12.29
CA MET A 20 15.47 1.96 13.17
C MET A 20 15.93 3.19 13.94
N LEU A 21 16.12 4.33 13.27
CA LEU A 21 16.48 5.59 13.92
C LEU A 21 15.45 5.99 14.99
N SER A 22 14.16 5.89 14.67
CA SER A 22 13.08 6.22 15.59
C SER A 22 13.09 5.34 16.84
N ILE A 23 13.35 4.04 16.68
CA ILE A 23 13.49 3.09 17.79
C ILE A 23 14.68 3.47 18.67
N GLU A 24 15.85 3.73 18.08
CA GLU A 24 17.05 4.07 18.85
C GLU A 24 16.92 5.42 19.58
N MET A 25 16.24 6.41 18.99
CA MET A 25 15.95 7.69 19.66
C MET A 25 15.04 7.54 20.88
N VAL A 26 14.11 6.58 20.85
CA VAL A 26 13.25 6.26 21.99
C VAL A 26 14.02 5.45 23.03
N ALA A 27 14.84 4.50 22.60
CA ALA A 27 15.74 3.71 23.46
C ALA A 27 16.70 4.61 24.26
N SER A 28 17.31 5.60 23.59
CA SER A 28 18.28 6.51 24.23
C SER A 28 17.65 7.39 25.32
N LYS A 29 16.33 7.54 25.32
CA LYS A 29 15.57 8.26 26.36
C LYS A 29 15.19 7.38 27.55
N GLY A 30 15.64 6.12 27.59
CA GLY A 30 15.38 5.19 28.68
C GLY A 30 14.06 4.43 28.58
N TYR A 31 13.32 4.59 27.49
CA TYR A 31 12.17 3.72 27.20
C TYR A 31 12.70 2.36 26.73
N THR A 32 12.24 1.28 27.34
CA THR A 32 12.71 -0.08 27.00
C THR A 32 11.59 -1.02 26.59
N LYS A 33 10.33 -0.63 26.87
CA LYS A 33 9.16 -1.45 26.55
C LYS A 33 9.03 -1.64 25.05
N ASN A 34 8.90 -2.91 24.63
CA ASN A 34 8.69 -3.35 23.25
C ASN A 34 9.82 -3.02 22.24
N ILE A 35 10.94 -2.42 22.66
CA ILE A 35 12.01 -2.03 21.73
C ILE A 35 12.62 -3.25 21.04
N GLU A 36 12.92 -4.31 21.78
CA GLU A 36 13.54 -5.49 21.20
C GLU A 36 12.60 -6.20 20.22
N ILE A 37 11.31 -6.28 20.56
CA ILE A 37 10.26 -6.82 19.67
C ILE A 37 10.19 -5.99 18.37
N LEU A 38 10.28 -4.66 18.45
CA LEU A 38 10.27 -3.80 17.27
C LEU A 38 11.53 -3.97 16.41
N ARG A 39 12.70 -4.15 17.03
CA ARG A 39 13.95 -4.45 16.31
C ARG A 39 13.86 -5.79 15.58
N GLU A 40 13.42 -6.84 16.26
CA GLU A 40 13.22 -8.18 15.68
C GLU A 40 12.28 -8.12 14.46
N LYS A 41 11.16 -7.39 14.56
CA LYS A 41 10.24 -7.17 13.44
C LYS A 41 10.90 -6.48 12.25
N LEU A 42 11.80 -5.52 12.47
CA LEU A 42 12.53 -4.87 11.38
C LEU A 42 13.58 -5.80 10.76
N TYR A 43 14.23 -6.64 11.55
CA TYR A 43 15.15 -7.65 11.04
C TYR A 43 14.45 -8.71 10.18
N ASP A 44 13.18 -8.97 10.43
CA ASP A 44 12.39 -9.95 9.68
C ASP A 44 11.81 -9.42 8.36
N VAL A 45 11.90 -8.11 8.09
CA VAL A 45 11.38 -7.49 6.84
C VAL A 45 11.83 -8.20 5.56
N PRO A 46 13.10 -8.63 5.38
CA PRO A 46 13.50 -9.37 4.19
C PRO A 46 12.72 -10.69 3.99
N ASN A 47 12.47 -11.43 5.07
CA ASN A 47 11.71 -12.68 5.03
C ASN A 47 10.24 -12.42 4.67
N ILE A 48 9.65 -11.38 5.26
CA ILE A 48 8.28 -10.93 4.95
C ILE A 48 8.16 -10.59 3.45
N ILE A 49 9.13 -9.86 2.89
CA ILE A 49 9.14 -9.52 1.47
C ILE A 49 9.20 -10.78 0.58
N GLU A 50 10.06 -11.74 0.92
CA GLU A 50 10.16 -13.00 0.19
C GLU A 50 8.85 -13.80 0.23
N GLU A 51 8.21 -13.86 1.39
CA GLU A 51 6.91 -14.48 1.56
C GLU A 51 5.83 -13.80 0.73
N ILE A 52 5.77 -12.46 0.72
CA ILE A 52 4.82 -11.69 -0.09
C ILE A 52 4.99 -12.02 -1.56
N PHE A 53 6.23 -12.08 -2.07
CA PHE A 53 6.49 -12.45 -3.46
C PHE A 53 6.06 -13.88 -3.79
N ARG A 54 6.27 -14.82 -2.86
CA ARG A 54 5.88 -16.23 -3.04
C ARG A 54 4.36 -16.40 -3.09
N LEU A 55 3.65 -15.75 -2.18
CA LEU A 55 2.20 -15.93 -2.01
C LEU A 55 1.38 -15.16 -3.04
N ASN A 56 1.82 -13.97 -3.44
CA ASN A 56 0.97 -13.02 -4.17
C ASN A 56 1.32 -12.86 -5.66
N ARG A 57 2.35 -13.56 -6.17
CA ARG A 57 2.81 -13.35 -7.55
C ARG A 57 1.71 -13.57 -8.59
N GLU A 58 0.93 -14.64 -8.46
CA GLU A 58 -0.08 -14.96 -9.48
C GLU A 58 -1.29 -14.02 -9.39
N ILE A 59 -1.81 -13.76 -8.19
CA ILE A 59 -2.95 -12.84 -8.01
C ILE A 59 -2.61 -11.41 -8.48
N ILE A 60 -1.37 -10.95 -8.28
CA ILE A 60 -0.90 -9.66 -8.82
C ILE A 60 -0.85 -9.71 -10.35
N ARG A 61 -0.34 -10.80 -10.94
CA ARG A 61 -0.28 -10.98 -12.40
C ARG A 61 -1.66 -10.99 -13.04
N GLU A 62 -2.61 -11.69 -12.43
CA GLU A 62 -4.01 -11.74 -12.87
C GLU A 62 -4.69 -10.37 -12.73
N SER A 63 -4.49 -9.69 -11.60
CA SER A 63 -5.02 -8.34 -11.37
C SER A 63 -4.48 -7.33 -12.38
N ALA A 64 -3.18 -7.41 -12.70
CA ALA A 64 -2.56 -6.56 -13.73
C ALA A 64 -3.17 -6.79 -15.12
N LYS A 65 -3.44 -8.06 -15.50
CA LYS A 65 -4.15 -8.36 -16.75
C LYS A 65 -5.57 -7.81 -16.73
N ARG A 66 -6.30 -8.06 -15.64
CA ARG A 66 -7.71 -7.66 -15.46
C ARG A 66 -7.92 -6.16 -15.58
N TYR A 67 -7.00 -5.36 -15.05
CA TYR A 67 -7.12 -3.91 -15.01
C TYR A 67 -6.24 -3.17 -16.03
N SER A 68 -5.68 -3.89 -17.01
CA SER A 68 -4.81 -3.33 -18.06
C SER A 68 -5.47 -2.25 -18.93
N ASN A 69 -6.80 -2.17 -18.95
CA ASN A 69 -7.55 -1.15 -19.68
C ASN A 69 -7.92 0.09 -18.86
N LYS A 70 -7.51 0.17 -17.58
CA LYS A 70 -7.78 1.30 -16.69
C LYS A 70 -6.62 2.29 -16.78
N ASN A 71 -6.92 3.52 -17.20
CA ASN A 71 -5.91 4.55 -17.43
C ASN A 71 -5.90 5.66 -16.36
N LEU A 72 -6.90 5.64 -15.46
CA LEU A 72 -7.01 6.53 -14.31
C LEU A 72 -6.92 5.69 -13.04
N ILE A 73 -5.85 5.83 -12.27
CA ILE A 73 -5.61 5.03 -11.07
C ILE A 73 -5.50 5.93 -9.85
N PHE A 74 -6.26 5.61 -8.79
CA PHE A 74 -6.10 6.24 -7.49
C PHE A 74 -5.66 5.20 -6.47
N VAL A 75 -4.60 5.52 -5.73
CA VAL A 75 -4.08 4.68 -4.65
C VAL A 75 -4.40 5.35 -3.32
N LEU A 76 -5.14 4.66 -2.44
CA LEU A 76 -5.56 5.21 -1.15
C LEU A 76 -4.83 4.52 0.00
N GLY A 77 -4.36 5.32 0.95
CA GLY A 77 -3.79 4.85 2.21
C GLY A 77 -4.07 5.81 3.36
N SER A 78 -3.91 5.32 4.59
CA SER A 78 -4.06 6.08 5.84
C SER A 78 -2.77 6.04 6.65
N GLY A 79 -2.48 7.08 7.42
CA GLY A 79 -1.31 7.13 8.30
C GLY A 79 -0.01 6.84 7.52
N PRO A 80 0.85 5.91 7.98
CA PRO A 80 2.06 5.53 7.26
C PRO A 80 1.81 4.99 5.84
N ASN A 81 0.65 4.36 5.60
CA ASN A 81 0.30 3.81 4.29
C ASN A 81 -0.01 4.89 3.25
N TYR A 82 -0.20 6.16 3.65
CA TYR A 82 -0.30 7.26 2.69
C TYR A 82 1.01 7.45 1.90
N ALA A 83 2.16 7.37 2.58
CA ALA A 83 3.46 7.42 1.90
C ALA A 83 3.62 6.25 0.91
N THR A 84 3.18 5.05 1.30
CA THR A 84 3.15 3.88 0.41
C THR A 84 2.20 4.08 -0.78
N ALA A 85 1.06 4.73 -0.59
CA ALA A 85 0.13 5.06 -1.67
C ALA A 85 0.74 6.03 -2.69
N LEU A 86 1.46 7.05 -2.22
CA LEU A 86 2.20 7.98 -3.08
C LEU A 86 3.29 7.26 -3.88
N GLU A 87 4.09 6.41 -3.23
CA GLU A 87 5.15 5.66 -3.90
C GLU A 87 4.57 4.68 -4.94
N ALA A 88 3.49 3.97 -4.60
CA ALA A 88 2.82 3.07 -5.53
C ALA A 88 2.31 3.81 -6.78
N ALA A 89 1.68 4.98 -6.60
CA ALA A 89 1.25 5.82 -7.70
C ALA A 89 2.43 6.31 -8.55
N LEU A 90 3.57 6.64 -7.92
CA LEU A 90 4.80 6.99 -8.64
C LEU A 90 5.32 5.83 -9.48
N LYS A 91 5.40 4.61 -8.91
CA LYS A 91 5.86 3.42 -9.65
C LYS A 91 4.96 3.12 -10.85
N LEU A 92 3.65 3.27 -10.71
CA LEU A 92 2.71 3.10 -11.83
C LEU A 92 2.94 4.14 -12.93
N LYS A 93 3.20 5.41 -12.59
CA LYS A 93 3.54 6.45 -13.57
C LYS A 93 4.85 6.14 -14.31
N GLU A 94 5.88 5.70 -13.59
CA GLU A 94 7.20 5.41 -14.15
C GLU A 94 7.22 4.16 -15.05
N THR A 95 6.46 3.12 -14.69
CA THR A 95 6.57 1.80 -15.35
C THR A 95 5.44 1.52 -16.34
N CYS A 96 4.25 2.06 -16.10
CA CYS A 96 3.07 1.80 -16.92
C CYS A 96 2.64 3.00 -17.77
N MET A 97 3.19 4.20 -17.52
CA MET A 97 2.83 5.44 -18.24
C MET A 97 1.33 5.77 -18.16
N VAL A 98 0.69 5.42 -17.05
CA VAL A 98 -0.72 5.73 -16.77
C VAL A 98 -0.84 6.91 -15.82
N PHE A 99 -1.99 7.57 -15.79
CA PHE A 99 -2.27 8.53 -14.73
C PHE A 99 -2.47 7.75 -13.43
N ALA A 100 -1.63 8.03 -12.43
CA ALA A 100 -1.80 7.50 -11.09
C ALA A 100 -1.50 8.56 -10.04
N GLU A 101 -2.37 8.64 -9.04
CA GLU A 101 -2.25 9.58 -7.92
C GLU A 101 -2.55 8.90 -6.58
N GLY A 102 -1.70 9.18 -5.59
CA GLY A 102 -1.84 8.67 -4.23
C GLY A 102 -2.55 9.69 -3.34
N PHE A 103 -3.55 9.24 -2.57
CA PHE A 103 -4.32 10.10 -1.67
C PHE A 103 -4.39 9.53 -0.26
N ALA A 104 -4.47 10.43 0.72
CA ALA A 104 -4.99 10.07 2.02
C ALA A 104 -6.47 9.70 1.86
N ALA A 105 -6.88 8.53 2.37
CA ALA A 105 -8.21 7.99 2.08
C ALA A 105 -9.36 8.94 2.45
N ARG A 106 -9.24 9.67 3.57
CA ARG A 106 -10.25 10.63 4.01
C ARG A 106 -10.32 11.87 3.11
N GLU A 107 -9.18 12.38 2.66
CA GLU A 107 -9.13 13.54 1.76
C GLU A 107 -9.75 13.24 0.40
N PHE A 108 -9.58 12.01 -0.09
CA PHE A 108 -10.17 11.56 -1.34
C PHE A 108 -11.70 11.72 -1.35
N LEU A 109 -12.36 11.56 -0.20
CA LEU A 109 -13.82 11.70 -0.07
C LEU A 109 -14.31 13.14 -0.21
N HIS A 110 -13.43 14.14 -0.07
CA HIS A 110 -13.81 15.55 -0.01
C HIS A 110 -13.77 16.27 -1.37
N GLY A 111 -13.76 15.53 -2.47
CA GLY A 111 -13.77 16.10 -3.81
C GLY A 111 -13.30 15.11 -4.88
N PRO A 112 -12.09 14.53 -4.74
CA PRO A 112 -11.53 13.59 -5.70
C PRO A 112 -12.43 12.39 -6.02
N ILE A 113 -13.25 11.94 -5.07
CA ILE A 113 -14.26 10.89 -5.27
C ILE A 113 -15.18 11.14 -6.48
N ARG A 114 -15.40 12.40 -6.86
CA ARG A 114 -16.21 12.75 -8.05
C ARG A 114 -15.58 12.33 -9.38
N LEU A 115 -14.29 12.00 -9.39
CA LEU A 115 -13.57 11.52 -10.56
C LEU A 115 -13.72 10.00 -10.76
N VAL A 116 -14.33 9.29 -9.80
CA VAL A 116 -14.46 7.83 -9.85
C VAL A 116 -15.59 7.43 -10.80
N ASP A 117 -15.22 6.66 -11.81
CA ASP A 117 -16.11 6.10 -12.83
C ASP A 117 -15.63 4.72 -13.29
N GLU A 118 -16.28 4.16 -14.32
CA GLU A 118 -15.92 2.88 -14.91
C GLU A 118 -14.53 2.83 -15.55
N ARG A 119 -13.86 3.95 -15.80
CA ARG A 119 -12.48 3.99 -16.34
C ARG A 119 -11.42 3.95 -15.24
N THR A 120 -11.87 4.06 -13.99
CA THR A 120 -11.01 4.21 -12.82
C THR A 120 -10.62 2.84 -12.23
N LEU A 121 -9.38 2.73 -11.73
CA LEU A 121 -8.94 1.68 -10.81
C LEU A 121 -8.63 2.30 -9.45
N MET A 122 -9.27 1.76 -8.41
CA MET A 122 -8.99 2.08 -7.01
C MET A 122 -8.09 1.01 -6.41
N ILE A 123 -6.90 1.39 -5.95
CA ILE A 123 -6.01 0.53 -5.16
C ILE A 123 -6.09 0.98 -3.71
N LEU A 124 -6.47 0.06 -2.82
CA LEU A 124 -6.79 0.37 -1.42
C LEU A 124 -5.80 -0.33 -0.50
N ILE A 125 -4.98 0.44 0.23
CA ILE A 125 -3.99 -0.08 1.19
C ILE A 125 -4.52 0.12 2.61
N ALA A 126 -5.22 -0.90 3.12
CA ALA A 126 -5.89 -0.79 4.42
C ALA A 126 -4.90 -1.05 5.57
N PRO A 127 -4.83 -0.16 6.57
CA PRO A 127 -4.22 -0.52 7.84
C PRO A 127 -5.11 -1.52 8.59
N SER A 128 -4.50 -2.35 9.44
CA SER A 128 -5.14 -3.48 10.12
C SER A 128 -6.37 -3.09 10.95
N ASP A 129 -6.36 -1.90 11.52
CA ASP A 129 -7.41 -1.33 12.36
C ASP A 129 -8.52 -0.63 11.56
N GLU A 130 -8.33 -0.34 10.27
CA GLU A 130 -9.33 0.30 9.40
C GLU A 130 -9.85 -0.64 8.27
N ILE A 131 -9.61 -1.96 8.36
CA ILE A 131 -10.01 -2.91 7.29
C ILE A 131 -11.50 -2.79 6.94
N SER A 132 -12.39 -2.74 7.94
CA SER A 132 -13.84 -2.66 7.71
C SER A 132 -14.25 -1.40 6.93
N ASP A 133 -13.62 -0.27 7.26
CA ASP A 133 -13.87 1.01 6.58
C ASP A 133 -13.39 0.94 5.12
N TYR A 134 -12.21 0.37 4.88
CA TYR A 134 -11.65 0.20 3.54
C TYR A 134 -12.47 -0.79 2.68
N VAL A 135 -13.04 -1.83 3.27
CA VAL A 135 -13.97 -2.74 2.58
C VAL A 135 -15.24 -2.01 2.18
N SER A 136 -15.81 -1.22 3.08
CA SER A 136 -17.00 -0.41 2.80
C SER A 136 -16.73 0.61 1.70
N LEU A 137 -15.55 1.24 1.74
CA LEU A 137 -15.09 2.17 0.71
C LEU A 137 -14.94 1.48 -0.65
N GLY A 138 -14.33 0.30 -0.69
CA GLY A 138 -14.21 -0.51 -1.90
C GLY A 138 -15.57 -0.89 -2.50
N ARG A 139 -16.56 -1.23 -1.67
CA ARG A 139 -17.94 -1.46 -2.14
C ARG A 139 -18.56 -0.21 -2.75
N SER A 140 -18.36 0.96 -2.14
CA SER A 140 -18.82 2.23 -2.69
C SER A 140 -18.20 2.51 -4.07
N PHE A 141 -16.89 2.31 -4.24
CA PHE A 141 -16.25 2.51 -5.54
C PHE A 141 -16.72 1.51 -6.61
N LYS A 142 -16.94 0.25 -6.23
CA LYS A 142 -17.56 -0.74 -7.13
C LYS A 142 -18.96 -0.29 -7.58
N SER A 143 -19.74 0.37 -6.71
CA SER A 143 -21.07 0.89 -7.08
C SER A 143 -21.02 2.02 -8.11
N PHE A 144 -19.88 2.73 -8.24
CA PHE A 144 -19.62 3.69 -9.30
C PHE A 144 -19.05 3.05 -10.58
N GLY A 145 -18.92 1.72 -10.63
CA GLY A 145 -18.38 0.99 -11.77
C GLY A 145 -16.85 0.87 -11.81
N ALA A 146 -16.14 1.43 -10.82
CA ALA A 146 -14.69 1.39 -10.79
C ALA A 146 -14.15 -0.03 -10.54
N GLY A 147 -12.97 -0.32 -11.10
CA GLY A 147 -12.17 -1.46 -10.67
C GLY A 147 -11.65 -1.24 -9.25
N VAL A 148 -11.58 -2.27 -8.43
CA VAL A 148 -11.06 -2.17 -7.06
C VAL A 148 -10.08 -3.31 -6.80
N LEU A 149 -8.90 -2.97 -6.28
CA LEU A 149 -7.88 -3.88 -5.80
C LEU A 149 -7.55 -3.52 -4.35
N SER A 150 -7.85 -4.42 -3.41
CA SER A 150 -7.61 -4.20 -1.99
C SER A 150 -6.37 -4.97 -1.53
N ILE A 151 -5.50 -4.29 -0.78
CA ILE A 151 -4.36 -4.86 -0.09
C ILE A 151 -4.69 -4.80 1.40
N LEU A 152 -4.98 -5.96 1.97
CA LEU A 152 -5.46 -6.12 3.35
C LEU A 152 -4.49 -7.02 4.11
N GLU A 153 -4.34 -6.78 5.41
CA GLU A 153 -3.68 -7.76 6.27
C GLU A 153 -4.53 -9.03 6.37
N LYS A 154 -3.87 -10.19 6.39
CA LYS A 154 -4.53 -11.48 6.57
C LYS A 154 -5.01 -11.60 8.01
N THR A 155 -6.25 -11.20 8.27
CA THR A 155 -6.97 -11.59 9.48
C THR A 155 -7.32 -13.08 9.41
N GLY A 156 -7.35 -13.78 10.55
CA GLY A 156 -7.57 -15.23 10.63
C GLY A 156 -8.93 -15.72 10.08
N GLU A 157 -9.81 -14.82 9.63
CA GLU A 157 -11.03 -15.13 8.90
C GLU A 157 -10.80 -14.85 7.41
N SER A 158 -10.71 -15.95 6.67
CA SER A 158 -10.74 -15.95 5.22
C SER A 158 -12.15 -15.50 4.80
N ASP A 159 -12.29 -14.29 4.27
CA ASP A 159 -13.32 -13.90 3.28
C ASP A 159 -13.36 -12.38 3.13
N ILE A 160 -12.42 -11.80 2.36
CA ILE A 160 -12.62 -10.46 1.82
C ILE A 160 -12.10 -10.39 0.37
N LEU A 161 -13.07 -10.33 -0.53
CA LEU A 161 -13.03 -10.23 -2.00
C LEU A 161 -12.20 -9.07 -2.58
#